data_AF-A0A7C5RCT7-F1
#
_entry.id   AF-A0A7C5RCT7-F1
#
_cell.length_a   1.000
_cell.length_b   1.000
_cell.length_c   1.000
_cell.angle_alpha   90.00
_cell.angle_beta   90.00
_cell.angle_gamma   90.00
#
_symmetry.space_group_name_H-M   'P 1'
#
loop_
_entity.id
_entity.type
_entity.pdbx_description
1 polymer ?
#
loop_
_entity_poly.entity_id
_entity_poly.type
_entity_poly.pdbx_seq_one_letter_code
_entity_poly.pdbx_strand_id
1 'polypeptide(L)'
;MAYKFNFNLNSLPKSFFREIALVSKKRELHKKAGEIAKRIAKKFKVYEKTGLPLEHAVTVIEDLIDIYIKNLINEEKIKKIRNNKNVEKALLLPHCARKYMDNRCKAKFEPSLSAYYCKGCSKDCLVNKSTKIAEEKGYDVYILPGGSCIKKILAKKDMT
;
A
#
# COMPACT_ATOMS: atom_id res chain seq x y z
N MET A 1 0.13 12.85 -8.46
CA MET A 1 -0.40 12.12 -7.27
C MET A 1 -1.67 11.42 -7.71
N ALA A 2 -1.97 10.19 -7.27
CA ALA A 2 -3.11 9.43 -7.80
C ALA A 2 -4.47 10.08 -7.47
N TYR A 3 -4.53 10.86 -6.38
CA TYR A 3 -5.71 11.62 -5.97
C TYR A 3 -5.42 13.11 -5.96
N LYS A 4 -6.48 13.91 -6.13
CA LYS A 4 -6.48 15.36 -5.92
C LYS A 4 -6.81 15.76 -4.47
N PHE A 5 -6.95 14.77 -3.58
CA PHE A 5 -7.33 14.93 -2.17
C PHE A 5 -6.48 14.03 -1.27
N ASN A 6 -6.41 14.37 0.02
CA ASN A 6 -5.75 13.57 1.05
C ASN A 6 -6.79 12.85 1.91
N PHE A 7 -6.41 11.70 2.46
CA PHE A 7 -7.28 10.94 3.34
C PHE A 7 -6.49 10.16 4.38
N ASN A 8 -7.13 9.87 5.51
CA ASN A 8 -6.59 9.05 6.57
C ASN A 8 -7.62 8.02 7.03
N LEU A 9 -7.31 6.74 6.84
CA LEU A 9 -8.23 5.64 7.17
C LEU A 9 -8.06 5.11 8.61
N ASN A 10 -7.14 5.66 9.40
CA ASN A 10 -6.83 5.15 10.75
C ASN A 10 -8.00 5.24 11.73
N SER A 11 -8.97 6.13 11.49
CA SER A 11 -10.18 6.29 12.31
C SER A 11 -11.28 5.25 12.00
N LEU A 12 -11.10 4.45 10.93
CA LEU A 12 -12.05 3.43 10.52
C LEU A 12 -11.86 2.13 11.31
N PRO A 13 -12.95 1.44 11.69
CA PRO A 13 -12.86 0.22 12.47
C PRO A 13 -12.35 -0.96 11.63
N LYS A 14 -11.80 -2.00 12.28
CA LYS A 14 -11.39 -3.24 11.59
C LYS A 14 -12.54 -3.90 10.81
N SER A 15 -13.79 -3.72 11.23
CA SER A 15 -14.98 -4.22 10.54
C SER A 15 -15.17 -3.59 9.15
N PHE A 16 -14.70 -2.36 8.92
CA PHE A 16 -14.69 -1.75 7.59
C PHE A 16 -13.84 -2.56 6.62
N PHE A 17 -12.58 -2.84 6.99
CA PHE A 17 -11.67 -3.61 6.14
C PHE A 17 -12.14 -5.06 5.92
N ARG A 18 -12.82 -5.65 6.92
CA ARG A 18 -13.47 -6.97 6.76
C ARG A 18 -14.60 -6.92 5.74
N GLU A 19 -15.44 -5.89 5.76
CA GLU A 19 -16.51 -5.71 4.77
C GLU A 19 -15.94 -5.61 3.34
N ILE A 20 -14.89 -4.80 3.14
CA ILE A 20 -14.19 -4.68 1.85
C ILE A 20 -13.72 -6.06 1.38
N ALA A 21 -13.04 -6.81 2.24
CA ALA A 21 -12.54 -8.14 1.91
C ALA A 21 -13.66 -9.13 1.53
N LEU A 22 -14.78 -9.10 2.25
CA LEU A 22 -15.94 -9.96 1.96
C LEU A 22 -16.59 -9.59 0.63
N VAL A 23 -16.70 -8.30 0.34
CA VAL A 23 -17.23 -7.78 -0.91
C VAL A 23 -16.33 -8.21 -2.07
N SER A 24 -15.01 -8.03 -1.96
CA SER A 24 -14.03 -8.39 -3.00
C SER A 24 -14.03 -9.87 -3.39
N LYS A 25 -14.51 -10.77 -2.53
CA LYS A 25 -14.64 -12.21 -2.85
C LYS A 25 -15.85 -12.54 -3.74
N LYS A 26 -16.79 -11.62 -3.92
CA LYS A 26 -18.00 -11.85 -4.73
C LYS A 26 -17.67 -11.67 -6.22
N ARG A 27 -18.03 -12.65 -7.06
CA ARG A 27 -17.62 -12.71 -8.48
C ARG A 27 -18.23 -11.65 -9.41
N GLU A 28 -19.24 -10.89 -8.98
CA GLU A 28 -20.05 -10.00 -9.85
C GLU A 28 -19.81 -8.48 -9.63
N LEU A 29 -18.69 -8.09 -9.02
CA LEU A 29 -18.46 -6.71 -8.56
C LEU A 29 -18.46 -5.67 -9.67
N HIS A 30 -18.00 -6.01 -10.88
CA HIS A 30 -17.75 -5.04 -11.95
C HIS A 30 -18.98 -4.24 -12.40
N LYS A 31 -20.21 -4.74 -12.17
CA LYS A 31 -21.45 -4.01 -12.51
C LYS A 31 -22.06 -3.22 -11.34
N LYS A 32 -21.57 -3.39 -10.11
CA LYS A 32 -22.16 -2.81 -8.88
C LYS A 32 -21.14 -2.20 -7.91
N ALA A 33 -19.88 -2.07 -8.30
CA ALA A 33 -18.79 -1.63 -7.42
C ALA A 33 -19.07 -0.27 -6.77
N GLY A 34 -19.50 0.74 -7.55
CA GLY A 34 -19.81 2.08 -7.02
C GLY A 34 -20.99 2.12 -6.05
N GLU A 35 -22.07 1.40 -6.33
CA GLU A 35 -23.20 1.32 -5.40
C GLU A 35 -22.83 0.59 -4.10
N ILE A 36 -22.03 -0.47 -4.20
CA ILE A 36 -21.51 -1.16 -3.03
C ILE A 36 -20.57 -0.23 -2.24
N ALA A 37 -19.67 0.48 -2.92
CA ALA A 37 -18.75 1.43 -2.31
C ALA A 37 -19.49 2.55 -1.58
N LYS A 38 -20.53 3.12 -2.21
CA LYS A 38 -21.42 4.12 -1.61
C LYS A 38 -22.15 3.59 -0.38
N ARG A 39 -22.65 2.36 -0.43
CA ARG A 39 -23.28 1.71 0.73
C ARG A 39 -22.29 1.52 1.88
N ILE A 40 -21.07 1.09 1.59
CA ILE A 40 -20.01 0.93 2.60
C ILE A 40 -19.63 2.30 3.18
N ALA A 41 -19.44 3.32 2.35
CA ALA A 41 -19.12 4.68 2.76
C ALA A 41 -20.15 5.21 3.77
N LYS A 42 -21.44 4.99 3.50
CA LYS A 42 -22.55 5.37 4.38
C LYS A 42 -22.56 4.54 5.67
N LYS A 43 -22.51 3.20 5.55
CA LYS A 43 -22.55 2.26 6.70
C LYS A 43 -21.46 2.57 7.74
N PHE A 44 -20.26 2.89 7.28
CA PHE A 44 -19.12 3.17 8.16
C PHE A 44 -18.88 4.67 8.40
N LYS A 45 -19.77 5.53 7.88
CA LYS A 45 -19.69 7.00 8.00
C LYS A 45 -18.29 7.51 7.62
N VAL A 46 -17.76 7.02 6.50
CA VAL A 46 -16.38 7.29 6.08
C VAL A 46 -16.17 8.79 5.90
N TYR A 47 -17.12 9.49 5.28
CA TYR A 47 -17.08 10.95 5.10
C TYR A 47 -16.98 11.72 6.42
N GLU A 48 -17.74 11.34 7.45
CA GLU A 48 -17.64 11.95 8.79
C GLU A 48 -16.27 11.66 9.44
N LYS A 49 -15.79 10.42 9.33
CA LYS A 49 -14.58 9.95 10.02
C LYS A 49 -13.27 10.40 9.38
N THR A 50 -13.29 10.71 8.09
CA THR A 50 -12.09 11.10 7.33
C THR A 50 -12.12 12.55 6.88
N GLY A 51 -13.27 13.23 6.98
CA GLY A 51 -13.48 14.58 6.45
C GLY A 51 -13.60 14.63 4.93
N LEU A 52 -13.68 13.48 4.25
CA LEU A 52 -13.82 13.41 2.81
C LEU A 52 -15.25 13.71 2.36
N PRO A 53 -15.45 14.42 1.24
CA PRO A 53 -16.71 14.38 0.50
C PRO A 53 -17.11 12.94 0.17
N LEU A 54 -18.43 12.68 0.12
CA LEU A 54 -18.95 11.34 -0.12
C LEU A 54 -18.39 10.72 -1.41
N GLU A 55 -18.30 11.51 -2.49
CA GLU A 55 -17.74 11.09 -3.77
C GLU A 55 -16.28 10.61 -3.65
N HIS A 56 -15.42 11.34 -2.91
CA HIS A 56 -14.03 10.95 -2.70
C HIS A 56 -13.92 9.71 -1.81
N ALA A 57 -14.80 9.59 -0.80
CA ALA A 57 -14.87 8.39 0.01
C ALA A 57 -15.26 7.15 -0.82
N VAL A 58 -16.19 7.30 -1.78
CA VAL A 58 -16.56 6.24 -2.72
C VAL A 58 -15.37 5.83 -3.56
N THR A 59 -14.66 6.78 -4.18
CA THR A 59 -13.46 6.48 -4.99
C THR A 59 -12.41 5.70 -4.21
N VAL A 60 -12.09 6.13 -2.98
CA VAL A 60 -11.12 5.41 -2.13
C VAL A 60 -11.57 3.97 -1.86
N ILE A 61 -12.88 3.76 -1.64
CA ILE A 61 -13.42 2.42 -1.37
C ILE A 61 -13.38 1.55 -2.63
N GLU A 62 -13.69 2.09 -3.81
CA GLU A 62 -13.56 1.37 -5.09
C GLU A 62 -12.12 0.91 -5.30
N ASP A 63 -11.14 1.79 -5.10
CA ASP A 63 -9.71 1.45 -5.22
C ASP A 63 -9.29 0.37 -4.21
N LEU A 64 -9.78 0.44 -2.97
CA LEU A 64 -9.54 -0.61 -1.98
C LEU A 64 -10.14 -1.95 -2.40
N ILE A 65 -11.37 -1.96 -2.94
CA ILE A 65 -12.00 -3.18 -3.44
C ILE A 65 -11.14 -3.79 -4.55
N ASP A 66 -10.69 -2.98 -5.51
CA ASP A 66 -9.84 -3.41 -6.62
C ASP A 66 -8.49 -3.98 -6.14
N ILE A 67 -7.85 -3.33 -5.15
CA ILE A 67 -6.62 -3.84 -4.52
C ILE A 67 -6.87 -5.23 -3.90
N TYR A 68 -7.96 -5.39 -3.15
CA TYR A 68 -8.29 -6.67 -2.54
C TYR A 68 -8.59 -7.76 -3.57
N ILE A 69 -9.29 -7.44 -4.67
CA ILE A 69 -9.52 -8.37 -5.78
C ILE A 69 -8.19 -8.81 -6.40
N LYS A 70 -7.29 -7.87 -6.71
CA LYS A 70 -5.96 -8.19 -7.26
C LYS A 70 -5.15 -9.07 -6.32
N ASN A 71 -5.23 -8.82 -5.02
CA ASN A 71 -4.56 -9.66 -4.01
C ASN A 71 -5.15 -11.08 -3.97
N LEU A 72 -6.48 -11.23 -4.07
CA LEU A 72 -7.15 -12.54 -4.11
C LEU A 72 -6.76 -13.33 -5.36
N ILE A 73 -6.80 -12.69 -6.54
CA ILE A 73 -6.42 -13.33 -7.81
C ILE A 73 -4.97 -13.83 -7.76
N ASN A 74 -4.07 -13.07 -7.12
CA ASN A 74 -2.65 -13.41 -7.02
C ASN A 74 -2.29 -14.20 -5.76
N GLU A 75 -3.26 -14.59 -4.91
CA GLU A 75 -2.98 -15.15 -3.58
C GLU A 75 -2.09 -16.39 -3.66
N GLU A 76 -2.42 -17.34 -4.53
CA GLU A 76 -1.66 -18.58 -4.69
C GLU A 76 -0.25 -18.34 -5.27
N LYS A 77 -0.12 -17.40 -6.21
CA LYS A 77 1.18 -16.99 -6.75
C LYS A 77 2.06 -16.37 -5.66
N ILE A 78 1.48 -15.47 -4.85
CA ILE A 78 2.17 -14.81 -3.72
C ILE A 78 2.57 -15.84 -2.66
N LYS A 79 1.71 -16.80 -2.31
CA LYS A 79 2.05 -17.88 -1.35
C LYS A 79 3.24 -18.71 -1.84
N LYS A 80 3.25 -19.11 -3.12
CA LYS A 80 4.35 -19.86 -3.73
C LYS A 80 5.66 -19.07 -3.66
N ILE A 81 5.65 -17.78 -4.05
CA ILE A 81 6.84 -16.91 -3.98
C ILE A 81 7.32 -16.73 -2.54
N ARG A 82 6.40 -16.47 -1.60
CA ARG A 82 6.72 -16.22 -0.18
C ARG A 82 7.45 -17.40 0.46
N ASN A 83 7.05 -18.63 0.13
CA ASN A 83 7.62 -19.85 0.68
C ASN A 83 8.90 -20.30 -0.04
N ASN A 84 9.22 -19.72 -1.20
CA ASN A 84 10.43 -20.01 -1.93
C ASN A 84 11.60 -19.17 -1.39
N LYS A 85 12.64 -19.84 -0.88
CA LYS A 85 13.86 -19.18 -0.37
C LYS A 85 14.83 -18.75 -1.48
N ASN A 86 14.69 -19.33 -2.67
CA ASN A 86 15.56 -19.05 -3.83
C ASN A 86 15.03 -17.91 -4.70
N VAL A 87 13.97 -17.23 -4.27
CA VAL A 87 13.40 -16.08 -4.98
C VAL A 87 13.72 -14.83 -4.19
N GLU A 88 14.39 -13.90 -4.85
CA GLU A 88 14.58 -12.56 -4.33
C GLU A 88 13.24 -11.84 -4.21
N LYS A 89 13.06 -11.14 -3.10
CA LYS A 89 11.80 -10.46 -2.77
C LYS A 89 12.09 -9.01 -2.45
N ALA A 90 11.31 -8.10 -3.02
CA ALA A 90 11.44 -6.68 -2.76
C ALA A 90 10.12 -6.09 -2.24
N LEU A 91 10.21 -5.24 -1.22
CA LEU A 91 9.13 -4.37 -0.77
C LEU A 91 9.38 -2.95 -1.28
N LEU A 92 8.45 -2.47 -2.10
CA LEU A 92 8.49 -1.13 -2.69
C LEU A 92 7.52 -0.22 -1.93
N LEU A 93 8.05 0.79 -1.25
CA LEU A 93 7.26 1.73 -0.45
C LEU A 93 7.25 3.11 -1.11
N PRO A 94 6.11 3.83 -1.09
CA PRO A 94 6.07 5.19 -1.61
C PRO A 94 6.77 6.16 -0.66
N HIS A 95 7.54 7.10 -1.21
CA HIS A 95 8.23 8.15 -0.47
C HIS A 95 7.28 9.00 0.40
N CYS A 96 6.05 9.21 -0.06
CA CYS A 96 5.03 9.96 0.68
C CYS A 96 4.48 9.22 1.91
N ALA A 97 4.70 7.91 2.06
CA ALA A 97 4.30 7.17 3.26
C ALA A 97 5.27 7.38 4.44
N ARG A 98 6.39 8.08 4.24
CA ARG A 98 7.29 8.45 5.33
C ARG A 98 6.55 9.37 6.30
N LYS A 99 6.72 9.13 7.60
CA LYS A 99 6.11 9.96 8.64
C LYS A 99 6.57 11.43 8.58
N TYR A 100 7.85 11.63 8.27
CA TYR A 100 8.47 12.94 8.14
C TYR A 100 9.11 13.05 6.77
N MET A 101 9.00 14.23 6.16
CA MET A 101 9.60 14.55 4.85
C MET A 101 10.85 15.43 5.00
N ASP A 102 11.11 15.90 6.20
CA ASP A 102 12.25 16.72 6.59
C ASP A 102 13.35 15.88 7.27
N ASN A 103 14.31 16.56 7.90
CA ASN A 103 15.47 15.98 8.59
C ASN A 103 15.13 15.07 9.78
N ARG A 104 13.88 15.04 10.26
CA ARG A 104 13.44 14.08 11.27
C ARG A 104 13.39 12.66 10.70
N CYS A 105 13.25 12.53 9.37
CA CYS A 105 13.39 11.25 8.70
C CYS A 105 14.86 10.86 8.56
N LYS A 106 15.25 9.69 9.07
CA LYS A 106 16.60 9.16 8.94
C LYS A 106 16.84 8.38 7.63
N ALA A 107 15.92 8.45 6.68
CA ALA A 107 16.07 7.72 5.42
C ALA A 107 17.26 8.28 4.62
N LYS A 108 18.11 7.41 4.09
CA LYS A 108 19.27 7.79 3.27
C LYS A 108 18.96 7.54 1.80
N PHE A 109 19.29 8.51 0.95
CA PHE A 109 19.12 8.38 -0.51
C PHE A 109 20.32 7.67 -1.13
N GLU A 110 20.05 6.73 -2.03
CA GLU A 110 21.03 6.04 -2.86
C GLU A 110 20.86 6.52 -4.31
N PRO A 111 21.75 7.40 -4.81
CA PRO A 111 21.62 8.02 -6.13
C PRO A 111 21.59 6.99 -7.28
N SER A 112 22.38 5.92 -7.18
CA SER A 112 22.51 4.91 -8.25
C SER A 112 21.17 4.22 -8.57
N LEU A 113 20.37 3.98 -7.53
CA LEU A 113 19.05 3.37 -7.65
C LEU A 113 17.91 4.40 -7.69
N SER A 114 18.22 5.66 -7.37
CA SER A 114 17.23 6.71 -7.17
C SER A 114 16.17 6.30 -6.13
N ALA A 115 16.61 5.67 -5.05
CA ALA A 115 15.77 5.12 -3.99
C ALA A 115 16.27 5.52 -2.60
N TYR A 116 15.39 5.50 -1.62
CA TYR A 116 15.72 5.74 -0.21
C TYR A 116 15.71 4.42 0.57
N TYR A 117 16.59 4.33 1.57
CA TYR A 117 16.64 3.27 2.55
C TYR A 117 16.27 3.80 3.93
N CYS A 118 15.32 3.15 4.60
CA CYS A 118 14.95 3.51 5.97
C CYS A 118 16.11 3.24 6.94
N LYS A 119 16.43 4.19 7.82
CA LYS A 119 17.34 3.98 8.97
C LYS A 119 16.66 4.16 10.32
N GLY A 120 15.33 4.03 10.37
CA GLY A 120 14.54 4.05 11.59
C GLY A 120 14.46 5.39 12.32
N CYS A 121 13.54 6.27 11.92
CA CYS A 121 13.32 7.56 12.59
C CYS A 121 12.53 7.45 13.91
N SER A 122 11.44 6.68 13.95
CA SER A 122 10.59 6.51 15.13
C SER A 122 9.87 5.16 15.14
N LYS A 123 9.49 4.66 16.32
CA LYS A 123 8.80 3.35 16.48
C LYS A 123 7.40 3.34 15.88
N ASP A 124 6.74 4.48 15.79
CA ASP A 124 5.38 4.62 15.28
C ASP A 124 5.29 4.90 13.77
N CYS A 125 6.42 5.16 13.10
CA CYS A 125 6.48 5.36 11.65
C CYS A 125 6.13 4.06 10.91
N LEU A 126 5.10 4.09 10.06
CA LEU A 126 4.65 2.92 9.29
C LEU A 126 5.73 2.40 8.35
N VAL A 127 6.49 3.28 7.68
CA VAL A 127 7.63 2.86 6.83
C VAL A 127 8.68 2.12 7.65
N ASN A 128 9.04 2.60 8.85
CA ASN A 128 9.99 1.91 9.72
C ASN A 128 9.48 0.53 10.15
N LYS A 129 8.22 0.43 10.57
CA LYS A 129 7.59 -0.85 10.94
C LYS A 129 7.60 -1.83 9.75
N SER A 130 7.17 -1.36 8.58
CA SER A 130 7.13 -2.18 7.36
C SER A 130 8.53 -2.63 6.93
N THR A 131 9.54 -1.75 7.01
CA THR A 131 10.93 -2.11 6.70
C THR A 131 11.42 -3.24 7.60
N LYS A 132 11.27 -3.12 8.92
CA LYS A 132 11.71 -4.17 9.87
C LYS A 132 11.04 -5.52 9.59
N ILE A 133 9.71 -5.51 9.45
CA ILE A 133 8.93 -6.73 9.16
C ILE A 133 9.37 -7.39 7.84
N ALA A 134 9.74 -6.58 6.84
CA ALA A 134 10.16 -7.07 5.54
C ALA A 134 11.58 -7.63 5.57
N GLU A 135 12.53 -6.92 6.20
CA GLU A 135 13.91 -7.36 6.38
C GLU A 135 13.98 -8.66 7.20
N GLU A 136 13.21 -8.77 8.29
CA GLU A 136 13.07 -10.01 9.08
C GLU A 136 12.58 -11.20 8.24
N LYS A 137 11.88 -10.94 7.13
CA LYS A 137 11.38 -11.96 6.19
C LYS A 137 12.27 -12.15 4.96
N GLY A 138 13.44 -11.51 4.93
CA GLY A 138 14.41 -11.58 3.84
C GLY A 138 13.95 -10.85 2.57
N TYR A 139 13.28 -9.69 2.72
CA TYR A 139 12.94 -8.81 1.61
C TYR A 139 13.94 -7.65 1.56
N ASP A 140 14.39 -7.29 0.36
CA ASP A 140 15.01 -6.00 0.11
C ASP A 140 13.95 -4.90 0.19
N VAL A 141 14.27 -3.76 0.79
CA VAL A 141 13.28 -2.67 0.98
C VAL A 141 13.76 -1.39 0.30
N TYR A 142 12.92 -0.85 -0.58
CA TYR A 142 13.20 0.37 -1.32
C TYR A 142 12.06 1.37 -1.14
N ILE A 143 12.40 2.61 -0.77
CA ILE A 143 11.43 3.71 -0.68
C ILE A 143 11.61 4.59 -1.93
N LEU A 144 10.56 4.70 -2.75
CA LEU A 144 10.65 5.26 -4.09
C LEU A 144 9.96 6.63 -4.18
N PRO A 145 10.63 7.66 -4.75
CA PRO A 145 10.00 8.93 -5.10
C PRO A 145 8.90 8.78 -6.17
N GLY A 146 9.05 7.79 -7.06
CA GLY A 146 8.11 7.53 -8.15
C GLY A 146 8.30 6.15 -8.76
N GLY A 147 7.30 5.70 -9.54
CA GLY A 147 7.28 4.37 -10.15
C GLY A 147 8.33 4.16 -11.25
N SER A 148 8.81 5.23 -11.88
CA SER A 148 9.89 5.16 -12.88
C SER A 148 11.20 4.61 -12.31
N CYS A 149 11.43 4.74 -11.00
CA CYS A 149 12.61 4.23 -10.30
C CYS A 149 12.68 2.69 -10.26
N ILE A 150 11.53 2.00 -10.41
CA ILE A 150 11.46 0.53 -10.33
C ILE A 150 12.34 -0.13 -11.40
N LYS A 151 12.38 0.44 -12.60
CA LYS A 151 13.18 -0.10 -13.72
C LYS A 151 14.67 -0.17 -13.38
N LYS A 152 15.19 0.82 -12.65
CA LYS A 152 16.61 0.85 -12.23
C LYS A 152 16.94 -0.24 -11.21
N ILE A 153 16.00 -0.52 -10.32
CA ILE A 153 16.15 -1.58 -9.30
C ILE A 153 16.17 -2.95 -9.97
N LEU A 154 15.24 -3.20 -10.90
CA LEU A 154 15.19 -4.46 -11.64
C LEU A 154 16.45 -4.65 -12.50
N ALA A 155 16.86 -3.63 -13.26
CA ALA A 155 18.05 -3.72 -14.11
C ALA A 155 19.34 -4.04 -13.34
N LYS A 156 19.51 -3.50 -12.11
CA LYS A 156 20.67 -3.83 -11.28
C LYS A 156 20.68 -5.29 -10.83
N LYS A 157 19.50 -5.86 -10.57
CA LYS A 157 19.34 -7.25 -10.12
C LYS A 157 19.52 -8.25 -11.25
N ASP A 158 19.15 -7.90 -12.48
CA ASP A 158 19.39 -8.74 -13.66
C ASP A 158 20.88 -8.82 -14.06
N MET A 159 21.73 -7.95 -13.51
CA MET A 159 23.19 -7.91 -13.75
C MET A 159 24.03 -8.62 -12.67
N THR A 160 23.39 -9.18 -11.63
CA THR A 160 24.03 -9.88 -10.50
C THR A 160 23.62 -11.33 -10.44
#